data_AF-A0A8J7U007-F1
#
_entry.id   AF-A0A8J7U007-F1
#
_cell.length_a   1.000
_cell.length_b   1.000
_cell.length_c   1.000
_cell.angle_alpha   90.00
_cell.angle_beta   90.00
_cell.angle_gamma   90.00
#
_symmetry.space_group_name_H-M   'P 1'
#
loop_
_entity.id
_entity.type
_entity.pdbx_description
1 polymer ?
#
loop_
_entity_poly.entity_id
_entity_poly.type
_entity_poly.pdbx_seq_one_letter_code
_entity_poly.pdbx_strand_id
1 'polypeptide(L)'
;MILPKVRDPRLTTIRRGGTLTDTDHRLLALWAASCAEHVLHLYESAHADDPRPRQAIEHARAWVRGEVKMMESRAAGGHAMGAARDKRGAARHAAYAAGQAACVAHVAAHDLGAA
;
A
#
# COMPACT_ATOMS: atom_id res chain seq x y z
N MET A 1 6.51 14.34 -0.49
CA MET A 1 5.16 13.77 -0.34
C MET A 1 4.76 13.24 -1.71
N ILE A 2 4.47 11.94 -1.84
CA ILE A 2 4.12 11.30 -3.13
C ILE A 2 2.74 11.75 -3.63
N LEU A 3 1.84 12.12 -2.71
CA LEU A 3 0.50 12.57 -3.06
C LEU A 3 0.52 14.03 -3.56
N PRO A 4 -0.11 14.32 -4.71
CA PRO A 4 -0.19 15.67 -5.25
C PRO A 4 -1.03 16.59 -4.37
N LYS A 5 -0.73 17.91 -4.40
CA LYS A 5 -1.51 18.93 -3.67
C LYS A 5 -2.95 19.02 -4.18
N VAL A 6 -3.12 18.92 -5.50
CA VAL A 6 -4.44 18.85 -6.14
C VAL A 6 -4.83 17.39 -6.27
N ARG A 7 -6.00 17.03 -5.75
CA ARG A 7 -6.49 15.64 -5.84
C ARG A 7 -6.97 15.34 -7.25
N ASP A 8 -6.55 14.19 -7.78
CA ASP A 8 -7.11 13.66 -9.01
C ASP A 8 -8.51 13.07 -8.73
N PRO A 9 -9.58 13.55 -9.38
CA PRO A 9 -10.92 12.98 -9.23
C PRO A 9 -10.98 11.49 -9.60
N ARG A 10 -10.07 10.99 -10.46
CA ARG A 10 -9.95 9.58 -10.84
C ARG A 10 -9.40 8.70 -9.71
N LEU A 11 -8.79 9.30 -8.69
CA LEU A 11 -8.27 8.62 -7.50
C LEU A 11 -9.07 8.98 -6.24
N THR A 12 -10.25 9.57 -6.43
CA THR A 12 -11.18 9.92 -5.34
C THR A 12 -12.47 9.14 -5.57
N THR A 13 -12.94 8.44 -4.54
CA THR A 13 -14.15 7.62 -4.66
C THR A 13 -15.40 8.48 -4.87
N ILE A 14 -16.42 7.92 -5.52
CA ILE A 14 -17.71 8.59 -5.76
C ILE A 14 -18.31 9.14 -4.45
N ARG A 15 -18.27 8.35 -3.36
CA ARG A 15 -18.73 8.77 -2.03
C ARG A 15 -17.96 9.96 -1.41
N ARG A 16 -16.81 10.34 -1.99
CA ARG A 16 -15.97 11.48 -1.58
C ARG A 16 -15.92 12.59 -2.65
N GLY A 17 -16.84 12.56 -3.63
CA GLY A 17 -16.96 13.59 -4.66
C GLY A 17 -16.01 13.43 -5.86
N GLY A 18 -15.45 12.24 -6.07
CA GLY A 18 -14.66 11.92 -7.25
C GLY A 18 -15.39 11.01 -8.24
N THR A 19 -14.63 10.26 -9.02
CA THR A 19 -15.12 9.40 -10.12
C THR A 19 -14.76 7.93 -9.95
N LEU A 20 -13.92 7.58 -8.97
CA LEU A 20 -13.46 6.22 -8.74
C LEU A 20 -14.59 5.35 -8.13
N THR A 21 -14.90 4.22 -8.77
CA THR A 21 -15.83 3.24 -8.21
C THR A 21 -15.17 2.40 -7.11
N ASP A 22 -15.97 1.71 -6.28
CA ASP A 22 -15.43 0.82 -5.25
C ASP A 22 -14.74 -0.40 -5.83
N THR A 23 -15.21 -0.87 -6.98
CA THR A 23 -14.57 -1.95 -7.74
C THR A 23 -13.20 -1.51 -8.22
N ASP A 24 -13.09 -0.33 -8.84
CA ASP A 24 -11.81 0.20 -9.31
C ASP A 24 -10.86 0.51 -8.16
N HIS A 25 -11.38 0.99 -7.03
CA HIS A 25 -10.56 1.21 -5.83
C HIS A 25 -9.94 -0.09 -5.32
N ARG A 26 -10.70 -1.20 -5.33
CA ARG A 26 -10.18 -2.53 -5.02
C ARG A 26 -9.17 -3.03 -6.07
N LEU A 27 -9.40 -2.76 -7.36
CA LEU A 27 -8.45 -3.12 -8.42
C LEU A 27 -7.10 -2.40 -8.25
N LEU A 28 -7.11 -1.11 -7.91
CA LEU A 28 -5.89 -0.38 -7.56
C LEU A 28 -5.17 -1.02 -6.37
N ALA A 29 -5.88 -1.42 -5.32
CA ALA A 29 -5.27 -2.09 -4.17
C ALA A 29 -4.61 -3.43 -4.56
N LEU A 30 -5.22 -4.21 -5.45
CA LEU A 30 -4.64 -5.46 -5.95
C LEU A 30 -3.42 -5.22 -6.86
N TRP A 31 -3.49 -4.19 -7.72
CA TRP A 31 -2.37 -3.79 -8.56
C TRP A 31 -1.18 -3.36 -7.70
N ALA A 32 -1.39 -2.44 -6.76
CA ALA A 32 -0.37 -1.96 -5.82
C ALA A 32 0.25 -3.10 -5.01
N ALA A 33 -0.57 -4.02 -4.50
CA ALA A 33 -0.10 -5.21 -3.78
C ALA A 33 0.81 -6.07 -4.65
N SER A 34 0.47 -6.25 -5.93
CA SER A 34 1.25 -7.06 -6.87
C SER A 34 2.56 -6.37 -7.27
N CYS A 35 2.56 -5.05 -7.44
CA CYS A 35 3.78 -4.26 -7.64
C CYS A 35 4.74 -4.35 -6.45
N ALA A 36 4.22 -4.14 -5.23
CA ALA A 36 5.03 -4.22 -4.02
C ALA A 36 5.56 -5.64 -3.76
N GLU A 37 4.77 -6.67 -4.05
CA GLU A 37 5.18 -8.09 -3.93
C GLU A 37 6.35 -8.43 -4.86
N HIS A 38 6.39 -7.86 -6.07
CA HIS A 38 7.47 -8.09 -7.03
C HIS A 38 8.85 -7.74 -6.46
N VAL A 39 8.92 -6.70 -5.63
CA VAL A 39 10.17 -6.21 -5.02
C VAL A 39 10.35 -6.63 -3.56
N LEU A 40 9.37 -7.33 -2.96
CA LEU A 40 9.38 -7.70 -1.54
C LEU A 40 10.64 -8.50 -1.16
N HIS A 41 11.09 -9.39 -2.05
CA HIS A 41 12.28 -10.20 -1.85
C HIS A 41 13.55 -9.39 -1.50
N LEU A 42 13.66 -8.14 -1.98
CA LEU A 42 14.77 -7.24 -1.68
C LEU A 42 14.80 -6.79 -0.22
N TYR A 43 13.65 -6.77 0.44
CA TYR A 43 13.57 -6.54 1.89
C TYR A 43 13.88 -7.83 2.65
N GLU A 44 13.23 -8.92 2.27
CA GLU A 44 13.29 -10.19 3.01
C GLU A 44 14.66 -10.85 2.96
N SER A 45 15.42 -10.67 1.87
CA SER A 45 16.80 -11.14 1.80
C SER A 45 17.72 -10.47 2.81
N ALA A 46 17.43 -9.23 3.21
CA ALA A 46 18.21 -8.46 4.17
C ALA A 46 17.64 -8.54 5.61
N HIS A 47 16.34 -8.76 5.75
CA HIS A 47 15.59 -8.66 7.00
C HIS A 47 14.50 -9.74 7.09
N ALA A 48 14.89 -11.01 6.99
CA ALA A 48 13.97 -12.15 6.96
C ALA A 48 13.03 -12.24 8.19
N ASP A 49 13.49 -11.80 9.37
CA ASP A 49 12.74 -11.88 10.63
C ASP A 49 11.72 -10.73 10.83
N ASP A 50 11.65 -9.78 9.89
CA ASP A 50 10.73 -8.64 9.99
C ASP A 50 9.55 -8.78 9.01
N PRO A 51 8.39 -9.26 9.50
CA PRO A 51 7.27 -9.61 8.63
C PRO A 51 6.45 -8.39 8.18
N ARG A 52 6.76 -7.17 8.66
CA ARG A 52 5.89 -6.00 8.50
C ARG A 52 5.59 -5.67 7.02
N PRO A 53 6.55 -5.69 6.09
CA PRO A 53 6.25 -5.44 4.67
C PRO A 53 5.34 -6.50 4.03
N ARG A 54 5.60 -7.79 4.29
CA ARG A 54 4.74 -8.87 3.80
C ARG A 54 3.32 -8.74 4.35
N GLN A 55 3.20 -8.50 5.65
CA GLN A 55 1.90 -8.29 6.30
C GLN A 55 1.13 -7.11 5.68
N ALA A 56 1.80 -6.00 5.36
CA ALA A 56 1.15 -4.87 4.70
C ALA A 56 0.53 -5.26 3.34
N ILE A 57 1.26 -6.00 2.51
CA ILE A 57 0.75 -6.52 1.23
C ILE A 57 -0.46 -7.43 1.46
N GLU A 58 -0.38 -8.37 2.41
CA GLU A 58 -1.50 -9.26 2.72
C GLU A 58 -2.73 -8.51 3.25
N HIS A 59 -2.54 -7.49 4.06
CA HIS A 59 -3.62 -6.64 4.54
C HIS A 59 -4.27 -5.80 3.43
N ALA A 60 -3.54 -5.44 2.37
CA ALA A 60 -4.12 -4.83 1.18
C ALA A 60 -5.07 -5.83 0.49
N ARG A 61 -4.60 -7.07 0.28
CA ARG A 61 -5.39 -8.15 -0.34
C ARG A 61 -6.60 -8.55 0.52
N ALA A 62 -6.42 -8.66 1.83
CA ALA A 62 -7.48 -8.98 2.79
C ALA A 62 -8.57 -7.89 2.83
N TRP A 63 -8.20 -6.61 2.71
CA TRP A 63 -9.17 -5.53 2.62
C TRP A 63 -10.04 -5.64 1.36
N VAL A 64 -9.44 -6.00 0.22
CA VAL A 64 -10.19 -6.24 -1.03
C VAL A 64 -11.20 -7.38 -0.88
N ARG A 65 -10.83 -8.44 -0.14
CA ARG A 65 -11.73 -9.56 0.18
C ARG A 65 -12.77 -9.25 1.27
N GLY A 66 -12.68 -8.10 1.92
CA GLY A 66 -13.58 -7.70 3.01
C GLY A 66 -13.27 -8.35 4.36
N GLU A 67 -12.10 -8.97 4.52
CA GLU A 67 -11.69 -9.69 5.72
C GLU A 67 -11.17 -8.77 6.83
N VAL A 68 -10.62 -7.61 6.45
CA VAL A 68 -10.12 -6.59 7.37
C VAL A 68 -10.71 -5.22 7.05
N LYS A 69 -10.87 -4.38 8.07
CA LYS A 69 -11.33 -3.00 7.92
C LYS A 69 -10.22 -2.14 7.31
N MET A 70 -10.63 -1.05 6.67
CA MET A 70 -9.71 -0.06 6.06
C MET A 70 -8.62 0.41 7.04
N MET A 71 -8.99 0.68 8.30
CA MET A 71 -8.04 1.16 9.31
C MET A 71 -6.99 0.12 9.70
N GLU A 72 -7.32 -1.16 9.66
CA GLU A 72 -6.37 -2.25 9.92
C GLU A 72 -5.36 -2.35 8.78
N SER A 73 -5.82 -2.24 7.52
CA SER A 73 -4.95 -2.18 6.35
C SER A 73 -4.02 -0.96 6.39
N ARG A 74 -4.56 0.22 6.71
CA ARG A 74 -3.78 1.45 6.91
C ARG A 74 -2.74 1.31 8.03
N ALA A 75 -3.07 0.64 9.13
CA ALA A 75 -2.14 0.44 10.24
C ALA A 75 -0.97 -0.46 9.84
N ALA A 76 -1.25 -1.58 9.15
CA ALA A 76 -0.22 -2.45 8.59
C ALA A 76 0.71 -1.68 7.62
N GLY A 77 0.14 -0.81 6.79
CA GLY A 77 0.91 0.09 5.93
C GLY A 77 1.85 1.01 6.71
N GLY A 78 1.35 1.62 7.80
CA GLY A 78 2.17 2.41 8.71
C GLY A 78 3.30 1.62 9.36
N HIS A 79 3.07 0.36 9.73
CA HIS A 79 4.10 -0.53 10.28
C HIS A 79 5.20 -0.85 9.26
N ALA A 80 4.85 -1.15 8.01
CA ALA A 80 5.83 -1.36 6.94
C ALA A 80 6.66 -0.09 6.64
N MET A 81 6.01 1.09 6.60
CA MET A 81 6.75 2.36 6.47
C MET A 81 7.65 2.64 7.68
N GLY A 82 7.25 2.21 8.88
CA GLY A 82 8.07 2.24 10.09
C GLY A 82 9.30 1.36 9.97
N ALA A 83 9.14 0.15 9.42
CA ALA A 83 10.21 -0.80 9.13
C ALA A 83 11.24 -0.27 8.13
N ALA A 84 10.83 0.62 7.23
CA ALA A 84 11.71 1.23 6.24
C ALA A 84 12.60 2.35 6.80
N ARG A 85 12.28 2.95 7.97
CA ARG A 85 12.87 4.23 8.41
C ARG A 85 14.39 4.17 8.63
N ASP A 86 14.88 3.07 9.17
CA ASP A 86 16.29 2.83 9.49
C ASP A 86 17.04 2.13 8.35
N LYS A 87 16.36 1.74 7.27
CA LYS A 87 16.94 1.02 6.14
C LYS A 87 17.47 1.96 5.08
N ARG A 88 18.25 1.41 4.14
CA ARG A 88 18.79 2.11 2.97
C ARG A 88 18.65 1.24 1.73
N GLY A 89 18.83 1.84 0.55
CA GLY A 89 18.85 1.10 -0.72
C GLY A 89 17.54 0.37 -1.03
N ALA A 90 17.65 -0.78 -1.69
CA ALA A 90 16.51 -1.54 -2.21
C ALA A 90 15.50 -1.95 -1.12
N ALA A 91 15.96 -2.46 0.02
CA ALA A 91 15.11 -2.87 1.14
C ALA A 91 14.21 -1.71 1.61
N ARG A 92 14.76 -0.49 1.76
CA ARG A 92 13.97 0.68 2.16
C ARG A 92 12.80 0.93 1.21
N HIS A 93 13.05 0.89 -0.10
CA HIS A 93 12.04 1.19 -1.10
C HIS A 93 11.00 0.07 -1.20
N ALA A 94 11.40 -1.19 -1.09
CA ALA A 94 10.48 -2.33 -1.04
C ALA A 94 9.52 -2.24 0.16
N ALA A 95 10.01 -1.89 1.36
CA ALA A 95 9.17 -1.71 2.53
C ALA A 95 8.24 -0.48 2.42
N TYR A 96 8.70 0.61 1.80
CA TYR A 96 7.80 1.72 1.49
C TYR A 96 6.73 1.34 0.48
N ALA A 97 7.08 0.63 -0.60
CA ALA A 97 6.12 0.16 -1.61
C ALA A 97 5.02 -0.71 -0.97
N ALA A 98 5.41 -1.67 -0.12
CA ALA A 98 4.47 -2.47 0.66
C ALA A 98 3.57 -1.62 1.56
N GLY A 99 4.15 -0.63 2.23
CA GLY A 99 3.39 0.32 3.06
C GLY A 99 2.38 1.14 2.27
N GLN A 100 2.76 1.60 1.06
CA GLN A 100 1.88 2.35 0.17
C GLN A 100 0.74 1.47 -0.33
N ALA A 101 1.02 0.23 -0.74
CA ALA A 101 0.00 -0.72 -1.17
C ALA A 101 -1.11 -0.94 -0.13
N ALA A 102 -0.75 -1.12 1.14
CA ALA A 102 -1.72 -1.27 2.23
C ALA A 102 -2.54 0.02 2.48
N CYS A 103 -1.93 1.18 2.30
CA CYS A 103 -2.61 2.46 2.49
C CYS A 103 -3.59 2.81 1.35
N VAL A 104 -3.60 2.07 0.22
CA VAL A 104 -4.59 2.25 -0.85
C VAL A 104 -6.02 2.16 -0.31
N ALA A 105 -6.29 1.23 0.62
CA ALA A 105 -7.59 1.08 1.28
C ALA A 105 -8.13 2.41 1.87
N HIS A 106 -7.23 3.27 2.37
CA HIS A 106 -7.57 4.57 2.96
C HIS A 106 -7.75 5.67 1.90
N VAL A 107 -6.80 5.77 0.96
CA VAL A 107 -6.79 6.74 -0.15
C VAL A 107 -6.16 6.07 -1.38
N ALA A 108 -6.90 6.03 -2.50
CA ALA A 108 -6.46 5.32 -3.70
C ALA A 108 -5.12 5.82 -4.26
N ALA A 109 -4.82 7.11 -4.12
CA ALA A 109 -3.57 7.70 -4.60
C ALA A 109 -2.28 7.17 -3.94
N HIS A 110 -2.37 6.37 -2.87
CA HIS A 110 -1.22 5.62 -2.36
C HIS A 110 -0.67 4.61 -3.38
N ASP A 111 -1.49 4.18 -4.35
CA ASP A 111 -1.11 3.32 -5.47
C ASP A 111 0.15 3.83 -6.20
N LEU A 112 0.26 5.15 -6.37
CA LEU A 112 1.38 5.84 -7.01
C LEU A 112 2.74 5.66 -6.31
N GLY A 113 2.74 5.18 -5.06
CA GLY A 113 3.96 4.91 -4.31
C GLY A 113 4.26 3.42 -4.13
N ALA A 114 3.42 2.54 -4.66
CA ALA A 114 3.60 1.09 -4.59
C ALA A 114 4.41 0.51 -5.77
N ALA A 115 4.59 1.31 -6.82
CA ALA A 115 5.35 0.98 -8.04
C ALA A 115 6.50 1.97 -8.27
#